data_AF-A0A1Q4DTD2-F1
#
_entry.id   AF-A0A1Q4DTD2-F1
#
_cell.length_a   1.000
_cell.length_b   1.000
_cell.length_c   1.000
_cell.angle_alpha   90.00
_cell.angle_beta   90.00
_cell.angle_gamma   90.00
#
_symmetry.space_group_name_H-M   'P 1'
#
loop_
_entity.id
_entity.type
_entity.pdbx_description
1 polymer ?
#
loop_
_entity_poly.entity_id
_entity_poly.type
_entity_poly.pdbx_seq_one_letter_code
_entity_poly.pdbx_strand_id
1 'polypeptide(L)'
;MDTWKAEPCRKHEWERRFRAAPVPIVTKGVAFIVATYANGTGTSARPSVELVMENSGLGERAVREHLSALRASGWLMLTAPGVGGRGQRPRAATYRLSFPAEVTS
;
A
#
# COMPACT_ATOMS: atom_id res chain seq x y z
N MET A 1 -3.39 -19.69 -3.13
CA MET A 1 -3.50 -18.60 -4.13
C MET A 1 -4.89 -18.05 -3.96
N ASP A 2 -5.06 -17.07 -3.07
CA ASP A 2 -6.37 -16.47 -2.84
C ASP A 2 -6.68 -15.53 -4.00
N THR A 3 -7.60 -15.97 -4.85
CA THR A 3 -8.07 -15.28 -6.04
C THR A 3 -9.06 -14.17 -5.67
N TRP A 4 -8.67 -13.23 -4.79
CA TRP A 4 -9.49 -12.07 -4.50
C TRP A 4 -9.31 -11.04 -5.62
N LYS A 5 -10.34 -10.85 -6.43
CA LYS A 5 -10.49 -9.63 -7.23
C LYS A 5 -10.88 -8.51 -6.27
N ALA A 6 -9.92 -7.86 -5.62
CA ALA A 6 -10.24 -6.50 -5.16
C ALA A 6 -10.74 -5.73 -6.38
N GLU A 7 -11.87 -5.06 -6.26
CA GLU A 7 -12.35 -4.16 -7.30
C GLU A 7 -11.42 -2.96 -7.41
N PRO A 8 -11.05 -2.52 -8.63
CA PRO A 8 -10.25 -1.31 -8.82
C PRO A 8 -10.93 -0.15 -8.11
N CYS A 9 -10.38 0.29 -6.98
CA CYS A 9 -10.93 1.42 -6.25
C CYS A 9 -10.30 2.70 -6.80
N ARG A 10 -11.14 3.65 -7.21
CA ARG A 10 -10.64 4.96 -7.63
C ARG A 10 -9.96 5.62 -6.45
N LYS A 11 -8.82 6.28 -6.70
CA LYS A 11 -8.00 6.88 -5.64
C LYS A 11 -8.82 7.80 -4.72
N HIS A 12 -9.66 8.67 -5.28
CA HIS A 12 -10.51 9.56 -4.49
C HIS A 12 -11.48 8.82 -3.55
N GLU A 13 -11.98 7.66 -4.00
CA GLU A 13 -12.93 6.87 -3.22
C GLU A 13 -12.21 6.14 -2.10
N TRP A 14 -11.04 5.61 -2.42
CA TRP A 14 -10.13 5.01 -1.44
C TRP A 14 -9.77 6.00 -0.34
N GLU A 15 -9.34 7.21 -0.70
CA GLU A 15 -8.98 8.27 0.25
C GLU A 15 -10.16 8.62 1.18
N ARG A 16 -11.38 8.70 0.64
CA ARG A 16 -12.60 8.97 1.41
C ARG A 16 -12.89 7.86 2.42
N ARG A 17 -12.92 6.59 1.99
CA ARG A 17 -13.23 5.46 2.89
C ARG A 17 -12.12 5.23 3.91
N PHE A 18 -10.86 5.25 3.47
CA PHE A 18 -9.71 5.02 4.34
C PHE A 18 -9.55 6.09 5.42
N ARG A 19 -9.90 7.35 5.12
CA ARG A 19 -9.91 8.42 6.13
C ARG A 19 -10.80 8.08 7.33
N ALA A 20 -11.94 7.43 7.10
CA ALA A 20 -12.88 7.01 8.15
C ALA A 20 -12.51 5.67 8.80
N ALA A 21 -11.56 4.91 8.25
CA ALA A 21 -11.20 3.59 8.77
C ALA A 21 -10.57 3.70 10.18
N PRO A 22 -10.80 2.71 11.07
CA PRO A 22 -10.22 2.67 12.42
C PRO A 22 -8.76 2.18 12.39
N VAL A 23 -7.91 2.91 11.65
CA VAL A 23 -6.48 2.62 11.46
C VAL A 23 -5.65 3.67 12.22
N PRO A 24 -4.56 3.28 12.93
CA PRO A 24 -3.69 4.23 13.62
C PRO A 24 -3.17 5.34 12.71
N ILE A 25 -3.03 6.57 13.24
CA ILE A 25 -2.67 7.75 12.44
C ILE A 25 -1.35 7.60 11.69
N VAL A 26 -0.35 6.94 12.28
CA VAL A 26 0.95 6.68 11.65
C VAL A 26 0.79 5.75 10.44
N THR A 27 0.01 4.67 10.60
CA THR A 27 -0.32 3.76 9.50
C THR A 27 -1.14 4.45 8.41
N LYS A 28 -2.04 5.38 8.80
CA LYS A 28 -2.75 6.23 7.82
C LYS A 28 -1.80 7.10 7.02
N GLY A 29 -0.84 7.75 7.68
CA GLY A 29 0.20 8.56 7.03
C GLY A 29 0.96 7.77 5.97
N VAL A 30 1.46 6.58 6.34
CA VAL A 30 2.15 5.68 5.40
C VAL A 30 1.25 5.33 4.20
N ALA A 31 -0.01 4.99 4.44
CA ALA A 31 -0.92 4.62 3.36
C ALA A 31 -1.22 5.80 2.41
N PHE A 32 -1.42 7.01 2.94
CA PHE A 32 -1.62 8.21 2.11
C PHE A 32 -0.36 8.59 1.33
N ILE A 33 0.83 8.44 1.90
CA ILE A 33 2.10 8.57 1.16
C ILE A 33 2.13 7.59 0.00
N VAL A 34 1.84 6.30 0.21
CA VAL A 34 1.80 5.31 -0.88
C VAL A 34 0.75 5.68 -1.93
N ALA A 35 -0.41 6.18 -1.51
CA ALA A 35 -1.48 6.60 -2.42
C ALA A 35 -1.11 7.78 -3.31
N THR A 36 -0.15 8.65 -2.92
CA THR A 36 0.32 9.74 -3.80
C THR A 36 0.98 9.21 -5.08
N TYR A 37 1.59 8.02 -5.01
CA TYR A 37 2.22 7.35 -6.15
C TYR A 37 1.24 6.52 -7.00
N ALA A 38 -0.01 6.36 -6.57
CA ALA A 38 -1.04 5.69 -7.35
C ALA A 38 -1.62 6.62 -8.43
N ASN A 39 -1.97 6.06 -9.59
CA ASN A 39 -2.74 6.79 -10.60
C ASN A 39 -4.22 6.96 -10.18
N GLY A 40 -5.02 7.66 -11.00
CA GLY A 40 -6.44 7.93 -10.68
C GLY A 40 -7.31 6.68 -10.49
N THR A 41 -6.93 5.54 -11.09
CA THR A 41 -7.60 4.24 -10.91
C THR A 41 -7.12 3.47 -9.68
N GLY A 42 -6.27 4.08 -8.84
CA GLY A 42 -5.73 3.49 -7.62
C GLY A 42 -4.67 2.42 -7.88
N THR A 43 -4.10 2.36 -9.08
CA THR A 43 -3.12 1.34 -9.48
C THR A 43 -1.71 1.91 -9.61
N SER A 44 -0.73 1.02 -9.81
CA SER A 44 0.65 1.38 -10.14
C SER A 44 1.36 2.24 -9.08
N ALA A 45 1.00 2.11 -7.80
CA ALA A 45 1.72 2.76 -6.71
C ALA A 45 3.08 2.08 -6.53
N ARG A 46 4.17 2.78 -6.84
CA ARG A 46 5.54 2.21 -6.87
C ARG A 46 6.58 2.97 -6.04
N PRO A 47 6.28 3.39 -4.80
CA PRO A 47 7.33 3.98 -3.97
C PRO A 47 8.35 2.89 -3.56
N SER A 48 9.64 3.24 -3.58
CA SER A 48 10.65 2.45 -2.86
C SER A 48 10.42 2.58 -1.36
N VAL A 49 10.96 1.65 -0.58
CA VAL A 49 10.89 1.76 0.90
C VAL A 49 11.62 3.02 1.37
N GLU A 50 12.75 3.37 0.73
CA GLU A 50 13.50 4.61 0.98
C GLU A 50 12.64 5.86 0.78
N LEU A 51 11.89 5.96 -0.32
CA LEU A 51 10.99 7.09 -0.56
C LEU A 51 9.91 7.19 0.52
N VAL A 52 9.35 6.06 0.98
CA VAL A 52 8.37 6.08 2.07
C VAL A 52 9.02 6.53 3.37
N MET A 53 10.26 6.09 3.66
CA MET A 53 11.02 6.54 4.83
C MET A 53 11.24 8.05 4.79
N GLU A 54 11.74 8.58 3.67
CA GLU A 54 11.99 10.01 3.47
C GLU A 54 10.74 10.86 3.69
N ASN A 55 9.59 10.43 3.13
CA ASN A 55 8.34 11.18 3.24
C ASN A 55 7.61 11.02 4.58
N SER A 56 7.88 9.95 5.34
CA SER A 56 7.22 9.67 6.61
C SER A 56 8.07 10.00 7.84
N GLY A 57 9.40 10.11 7.69
CA GLY A 57 10.35 10.21 8.79
C GLY A 57 10.53 8.90 9.59
N LEU A 58 9.93 7.79 9.15
CA LEU A 58 10.01 6.50 9.83
C LEU A 58 11.25 5.71 9.40
N GLY A 59 11.76 4.87 10.30
CA GLY A 59 12.80 3.89 9.97
C GLY A 59 12.27 2.74 9.10
N GLU A 60 13.17 2.05 8.41
CA GLU A 60 12.84 0.98 7.44
C GLU A 60 11.94 -0.10 8.03
N ARG A 61 12.25 -0.58 9.24
CA ARG A 61 11.47 -1.61 9.93
C ARG A 61 10.02 -1.17 10.12
N ALA A 62 9.80 0.03 10.64
CA ALA A 62 8.46 0.57 10.89
C ALA A 62 7.67 0.76 9.58
N VAL A 63 8.33 1.24 8.53
CA VAL A 63 7.72 1.33 7.18
C VAL A 63 7.27 -0.05 6.70
N ARG A 64 8.12 -1.08 6.79
CA ARG A 64 7.79 -2.44 6.38
C ARG A 64 6.64 -3.03 7.20
N GLU A 65 6.63 -2.80 8.51
CA GLU A 65 5.55 -3.23 9.40
C GLU A 65 4.21 -2.59 9.03
N HIS A 66 4.17 -1.27 8.80
CA HIS A 66 2.95 -0.58 8.39
C HIS A 66 2.48 -1.00 6.99
N LEU A 67 3.39 -1.18 6.03
CA LEU A 67 3.04 -1.72 4.70
C LEU A 67 2.47 -3.14 4.81
N SER A 68 3.03 -3.98 5.69
CA SER A 68 2.52 -5.32 5.96
C SER A 68 1.12 -5.26 6.58
N ALA A 69 0.90 -4.41 7.58
CA ALA A 69 -0.40 -4.22 8.22
C ALA A 69 -1.48 -3.72 7.25
N LEU A 70 -1.14 -2.79 6.35
CA LEU A 70 -2.04 -2.30 5.30
C LEU A 70 -2.42 -3.38 4.29
N ARG A 71 -1.50 -4.31 4.02
CA ARG A 71 -1.79 -5.47 3.17
C ARG A 71 -2.67 -6.51 3.87
N ALA A 72 -2.33 -6.83 5.11
CA ALA A 72 -3.09 -7.78 5.91
C ALA A 72 -4.54 -7.31 6.14
N SER A 73 -4.74 -5.99 6.27
CA SER A 73 -6.07 -5.39 6.39
C SER A 73 -6.79 -5.17 5.05
N GLY A 74 -6.14 -5.45 3.91
CA GLY A 74 -6.75 -5.33 2.58
C GLY A 74 -6.85 -3.90 2.03
N TRP A 75 -6.25 -2.89 2.69
CA TRP A 75 -6.20 -1.52 2.17
C TRP A 75 -5.16 -1.33 1.06
N LEU A 76 -4.15 -2.21 1.01
CA LEU A 76 -3.17 -2.31 -0.07
C LEU A 76 -3.07 -3.74 -0.61
N MET A 77 -3.05 -3.86 -1.93
CA MET A 77 -2.72 -5.10 -2.64
C MET A 77 -1.30 -5.02 -3.18
N LEU A 78 -0.45 -6.02 -2.89
CA LEU A 78 0.83 -6.18 -3.60
C LEU A 78 0.54 -6.81 -4.97
N THR A 79 0.77 -6.07 -6.06
CA THR A 79 0.57 -6.58 -7.43
C THR A 79 1.86 -7.07 -8.06
N ALA A 80 3.01 -6.56 -7.63
CA ALA A 80 4.32 -7.09 -8.00
C ALA A 80 5.31 -6.92 -6.84
N PRO A 81 6.04 -7.98 -6.44
CA PRO A 81 7.06 -7.86 -5.40
C PRO A 81 8.19 -6.93 -5.86
N GLY A 82 8.78 -6.22 -4.90
CA GLY A 82 10.06 -5.56 -5.13
C GLY A 82 11.16 -6.62 -5.25
N VAL A 83 12.17 -6.35 -6.06
CA VAL A 83 13.35 -7.21 -6.21
C VAL A 83 14.61 -6.39 -6.00
N GLY A 84 15.66 -7.02 -5.48
CA GLY A 84 16.94 -6.37 -5.19
C GLY A 84 17.89 -7.33 -4.49
N GLY A 85 19.19 -7.15 -4.70
CA GLY A 85 20.22 -8.08 -4.24
C GLY A 85 20.46 -9.26 -5.20
N ARG A 86 21.53 -10.03 -4.95
CA ARG A 86 21.96 -11.19 -5.78
C ARG A 86 22.14 -10.87 -7.28
N GLY A 87 22.71 -9.71 -7.59
CA GLY A 87 22.99 -9.28 -8.97
C GLY A 87 21.77 -8.80 -9.77
N GLN A 88 20.59 -8.71 -9.15
CA GLN A 88 19.40 -8.15 -9.80
C GLN A 88 19.37 -6.62 -9.65
N ARG A 89 18.96 -5.93 -10.73
CA ARG A 89 18.72 -4.49 -10.70
C ARG A 89 17.58 -4.19 -9.72
N PRO A 90 17.78 -3.29 -8.74
CA PRO A 90 16.77 -3.00 -7.73
C PRO A 90 15.50 -2.42 -8.38
N ARG A 91 14.34 -2.92 -7.93
CA ARG A 91 13.02 -2.50 -8.37
C ARG A 91 12.07 -2.44 -7.19
N ALA A 92 11.37 -1.32 -7.05
CA ALA A 92 10.35 -1.13 -6.02
C ALA A 92 9.17 -2.10 -6.20
N ALA A 93 8.56 -2.46 -5.07
CA ALA A 93 7.28 -3.17 -5.07
C ALA A 93 6.20 -2.31 -5.76
N THR A 94 5.29 -2.97 -6.47
CA THR A 94 4.10 -2.32 -7.01
C THR A 94 2.91 -2.69 -6.17
N TYR A 95 2.21 -1.67 -5.69
CA TYR A 95 0.97 -1.78 -4.95
C TYR A 95 -0.20 -1.25 -5.77
N ARG A 96 -1.38 -1.66 -5.34
CA ARG A 96 -2.67 -1.14 -5.76
C ARG A 96 -3.50 -0.83 -4.52
N LEU A 97 -4.23 0.27 -4.56
CA LEU A 97 -5.22 0.62 -3.55
C LEU A 97 -6.40 -0.36 -3.63
N SER A 98 -6.88 -0.81 -2.48
CA SER A 98 -8.01 -1.73 -2.38
C SER A 98 -8.86 -1.41 -1.15
N PHE A 99 -10.06 -1.97 -1.10
CA PHE A 99 -10.86 -2.03 0.10
C PHE A 99 -10.62 -3.37 0.81
N PRO A 100 -10.69 -3.40 2.15
CA PRO A 100 -10.80 -4.65 2.88
C PRO A 100 -11.96 -5.45 2.28
N ALA A 101 -11.77 -6.74 2.03
CA ALA A 101 -12.90 -7.59 1.69
C ALA A 101 -13.89 -7.52 2.86
N GLU A 102 -15.17 -7.31 2.58
CA GLU A 102 -16.18 -7.66 3.57
C GLU A 102 -15.98 -9.14 3.87
N VAL A 103 -15.74 -9.49 5.13
CA VAL A 103 -15.77 -10.89 5.55
C VAL A 103 -17.24 -11.29 5.45
N THR A 104 -17.64 -11.82 4.30
CA THR A 104 -18.90 -12.55 4.18
C THR A 104 -18.74 -13.77 5.08
N SER A 105 -19.32 -13.68 6.28
CA SER A 105 -19.52 -14.85 7.15
C SER A 105 -20.64 -15.71 6.60
#